data_AF-A0A2E3ULQ2-F1
#
_entry.id   AF-A0A2E3ULQ2-F1
#
_cell.length_a   1.000
_cell.length_b   1.000
_cell.length_c   1.000
_cell.angle_alpha   90.00
_cell.angle_beta   90.00
_cell.angle_gamma   90.00
#
_symmetry.space_group_name_H-M   'P 1'
#
loop_
_entity.id
_entity.type
_entity.pdbx_description
1 polymer ?
#
loop_
_entity_poly.entity_id
_entity_poly.type
_entity_poly.pdbx_seq_one_letter_code
_entity_poly.pdbx_strand_id
1 'polypeptide(L)'
;MRAVLFLSLLIALALVYLGWGTGFQPGFLLNRRLIRLGAMCVAGSGIAISAILFQSLTQNRILTPAIMGYEAVYLLLQSLLILWLGSASLHMLGEIGNMALSIAVMLGWSFGLQMTLFQGGQNNVHRLLLVGLVLTLIIASVTQFIELRISPGEFAIYQSFAVLYFEVDYRDSSKGHLAAVRDHFETLGKVFDKEDVARAGIEELDGQVSALNAQMSGCSDKALILLHNNGAFSSFGQQSRYGFVFNELGVKPAGAIGETGLHGQPVTSEFIQKSNPDLIFVIDRTAVMEGRPTLTRDQIANPLLEATKAWQDDRVIFVDPEAWYTTAAGPTSLSIMMKEIGAAYDHVGACSQTDGNAKF
;
A
#
# COMPACT_ATOMS: atom_id res chain seq x y z
N MET A 1 18.10 37.61 18.62
CA MET A 1 17.39 36.65 19.50
C MET A 1 16.34 35.81 18.74
N ARG A 2 15.35 36.42 18.05
CA ARG A 2 14.32 35.66 17.30
C ARG A 2 14.86 34.74 16.20
N ALA A 3 15.78 35.21 15.36
CA ALA A 3 16.38 34.40 14.29
C ALA A 3 17.16 33.18 14.83
N VAL A 4 17.86 33.34 15.97
CA VAL A 4 18.62 32.26 16.61
C VAL A 4 17.66 31.20 17.17
N LEU A 5 16.55 31.62 17.79
CA LEU A 5 15.50 30.71 18.25
C LEU A 5 14.89 29.91 17.10
N PHE A 6 14.53 30.56 15.98
CA PHE A 6 14.01 29.86 14.81
C PHE A 6 15.00 28.86 14.22
N LEU A 7 16.28 29.24 14.09
CA LEU A 7 17.31 28.34 13.58
C LEU A 7 17.50 27.13 14.51
N SER A 8 17.51 27.35 15.82
CA SER A 8 17.65 26.27 16.80
C SER A 8 16.47 25.29 16.77
N LEU A 9 15.24 25.80 16.61
CA LEU A 9 14.04 24.98 16.47
C LEU A 9 14.09 24.14 15.18
N LEU A 10 14.53 24.74 14.07
CA LEU A 10 14.61 24.08 12.77
C LEU A 10 15.64 22.94 12.80
N ILE A 11 16.79 23.16 13.44
CA ILE A 11 17.81 22.12 13.68
C ILE A 11 17.24 21.01 14.57
N ALA A 12 16.54 21.35 15.64
CA ALA A 12 15.91 20.36 16.53
C ALA A 12 14.91 19.47 15.77
N LEU A 13 14.05 20.06 14.94
CA LEU A 13 13.09 19.33 14.11
C LEU A 13 13.79 18.44 13.08
N ALA A 14 14.88 18.92 12.46
CA ALA A 14 15.68 18.11 11.54
C ALA A 14 16.31 16.89 12.25
N LEU A 15 16.82 17.06 13.47
CA LEU A 15 17.37 15.97 14.27
C LEU A 15 16.28 14.95 14.67
N VAL A 16 15.10 15.42 15.07
CA VAL A 16 13.95 14.53 15.32
C VAL A 16 13.56 13.77 14.06
N TYR A 17 13.47 14.45 12.91
CA TYR A 17 13.19 13.80 11.63
C TYR A 17 14.21 12.73 11.28
N LEU A 18 15.51 12.96 11.53
CA LEU A 18 16.56 11.98 11.28
C LEU A 18 16.49 10.79 12.25
N GLY A 19 16.18 11.02 13.52
CA GLY A 19 16.23 9.99 14.57
C GLY A 19 14.95 9.18 14.78
N TRP A 20 13.78 9.75 14.54
CA TRP A 20 12.50 9.16 14.95
C TRP A 20 12.14 7.88 14.18
N GLY A 21 11.96 6.75 14.88
CA GLY A 21 11.53 5.49 14.26
C GLY A 21 12.58 4.85 13.35
N THR A 22 13.87 4.96 13.70
CA THR A 22 14.99 4.41 12.90
C THR A 22 15.17 2.88 12.98
N GLY A 23 14.46 2.18 13.88
CA GLY A 23 14.26 0.73 13.84
C GLY A 23 15.53 -0.13 13.66
N PHE A 24 15.40 -1.26 12.96
CA PHE A 24 16.43 -2.30 12.83
C PHE A 24 17.51 -2.04 11.74
N GLN A 25 17.34 -1.01 10.88
CA GLN A 25 18.34 -0.65 9.85
C GLN A 25 18.65 0.87 9.84
N PRO A 26 19.32 1.38 10.89
CA PRO A 26 19.56 2.81 11.04
C PRO A 26 20.37 3.42 9.90
N GLY A 27 21.35 2.71 9.35
CA GLY A 27 22.20 3.23 8.26
C GLY A 27 21.45 3.49 6.96
N PHE A 28 20.50 2.62 6.60
CA PHE A 28 19.73 2.75 5.36
C PHE A 28 18.72 3.91 5.46
N LEU A 29 17.93 3.93 6.54
CA LEU A 29 16.92 4.96 6.78
C LEU A 29 17.55 6.35 6.92
N LEU A 30 18.68 6.45 7.63
CA LEU A 30 19.37 7.72 7.84
C LEU A 30 19.89 8.32 6.52
N ASN A 31 20.50 7.52 5.65
CA ASN A 31 20.99 7.99 4.35
C ASN A 31 19.86 8.57 3.49
N ARG A 32 18.72 7.86 3.40
CA ARG A 32 17.57 8.34 2.62
C ARG A 32 16.93 9.60 3.22
N ARG A 33 16.84 9.70 4.54
CA ARG A 33 16.32 10.90 5.22
C ARG A 33 17.26 12.09 5.08
N LEU A 34 18.59 11.88 5.06
CA LEU A 34 19.57 12.93 4.78
C LEU A 34 19.42 13.47 3.36
N ILE A 35 19.24 12.60 2.36
CA ILE A 35 18.99 13.02 0.97
C ILE A 35 17.71 13.86 0.89
N ARG A 36 16.62 13.41 1.53
CA ARG A 36 15.36 14.17 1.58
C ARG A 36 15.51 15.53 2.28
N LEU A 37 16.19 15.56 3.42
CA LEU A 37 16.46 16.81 4.16
C LEU A 37 17.30 17.77 3.31
N GLY A 38 18.33 17.27 2.62
CA GLY A 38 19.14 18.04 1.69
C GLY A 38 18.30 18.63 0.55
N ALA A 39 17.43 17.82 -0.06
CA ALA A 39 16.50 18.28 -1.10
C ALA A 39 15.55 19.38 -0.59
N MET A 40 14.99 19.23 0.62
CA MET A 40 14.15 20.25 1.26
C MET A 40 14.91 21.57 1.47
N CYS A 41 16.17 21.50 1.94
CA CYS A 41 17.00 22.68 2.13
C CYS A 41 17.30 23.39 0.81
N VAL A 42 17.66 22.64 -0.24
CA VAL A 42 17.95 23.22 -1.57
C VAL A 42 16.70 23.85 -2.17
N ALA A 43 15.58 23.12 -2.20
CA ALA A 43 14.31 23.62 -2.75
C ALA A 43 13.80 24.83 -1.96
N GLY A 44 13.78 24.76 -0.63
CA GLY A 44 13.32 25.84 0.24
C GLY A 44 14.18 27.10 0.09
N SER A 45 15.50 26.95 0.03
CA SER A 45 16.42 28.09 -0.20
C SER A 45 16.21 28.71 -1.58
N GLY A 46 16.01 27.88 -2.61
CA GLY A 46 15.72 28.34 -3.97
C GLY A 46 14.41 29.14 -4.05
N ILE A 47 13.33 28.63 -3.44
CA ILE A 47 12.04 29.33 -3.37
C ILE A 47 12.18 30.66 -2.64
N ALA A 48 12.89 30.68 -1.51
CA ALA A 48 13.11 31.89 -0.72
C ALA A 48 13.90 32.96 -1.50
N ILE A 49 15.02 32.58 -2.13
CA ILE A 49 15.84 33.49 -2.94
C ILE A 49 15.03 34.03 -4.11
N SER A 50 14.31 33.16 -4.83
CA SER A 50 13.46 33.54 -5.96
C SER A 50 12.36 34.52 -5.55
N ALA A 51 11.70 34.27 -4.42
CA ALA A 51 10.69 35.16 -3.86
C ALA A 51 11.27 36.54 -3.49
N ILE A 52 12.40 36.59 -2.78
CA ILE A 52 13.02 37.86 -2.36
C ILE A 52 13.46 38.69 -3.57
N LEU A 53 14.08 38.07 -4.58
CA LEU A 53 14.50 38.76 -5.81
C LEU A 53 13.30 39.35 -6.53
N PHE A 54 12.23 38.57 -6.66
CA PHE A 54 11.01 39.03 -7.32
C PHE A 54 10.29 40.14 -6.56
N GLN A 55 10.17 40.02 -5.24
CA GLN A 55 9.58 41.07 -4.39
C GLN A 55 10.39 42.38 -4.47
N SER A 56 11.71 42.26 -4.58
CA SER A 56 12.62 43.41 -4.74
C SER A 56 12.45 44.08 -6.11
N LEU A 57 12.34 43.29 -7.18
CA LEU A 57 12.12 43.80 -8.54
C LEU A 57 10.73 44.43 -8.71
N THR A 58 9.72 43.82 -8.11
CA THR A 58 8.32 44.28 -8.21
C THR A 58 7.95 45.38 -7.22
N GLN A 59 8.86 45.71 -6.29
CA GLN A 59 8.59 46.62 -5.16
C GLN A 59 7.34 46.21 -4.37
N ASN A 60 7.04 44.91 -4.32
CA ASN A 60 5.86 44.37 -3.66
C ASN A 60 6.25 43.17 -2.81
N ARG A 61 6.06 43.28 -1.50
CA ARG A 61 6.47 42.27 -0.50
C ARG A 61 5.55 41.05 -0.42
N ILE A 62 4.41 41.07 -1.10
CA ILE A 62 3.40 40.00 -1.01
C ILE A 62 3.53 39.02 -2.17
N LEU A 63 4.01 39.50 -3.33
CA LEU A 63 3.96 38.72 -4.55
C LEU A 63 5.13 37.74 -4.64
N THR A 64 4.84 36.52 -5.09
CA THR A 64 5.83 35.49 -5.38
C THR A 64 5.85 35.19 -6.88
N PRO A 65 6.99 34.72 -7.43
CA PRO A 65 7.11 34.32 -8.83
C PRO A 65 6.05 33.31 -9.30
N ALA A 66 5.49 32.50 -8.39
CA ALA A 66 4.45 31.51 -8.67
C ALA A 66 3.23 32.10 -9.43
N ILE A 67 2.92 33.38 -9.21
CA ILE A 67 1.80 34.08 -9.88
C ILE A 67 2.03 34.23 -11.40
N MET A 68 3.25 34.07 -11.89
CA MET A 68 3.58 34.15 -13.32
C MET A 68 3.31 32.85 -14.11
N GLY A 69 2.78 31.82 -13.43
CA GLY A 69 2.28 30.61 -14.08
C GLY A 69 3.31 29.53 -14.35
N TYR A 70 4.52 29.64 -13.80
CA TYR A 70 5.56 28.62 -13.97
C TYR A 70 5.13 27.24 -13.46
N GLU A 71 4.49 27.20 -12.29
CA GLU A 71 3.95 25.97 -11.73
C GLU A 71 2.80 25.41 -12.58
N ALA A 72 1.90 26.28 -13.05
CA ALA A 72 0.79 25.89 -13.91
C ALA A 72 1.29 25.30 -15.25
N VAL A 73 2.35 25.86 -15.84
CA VAL A 73 2.98 25.33 -17.07
C VAL A 73 3.62 23.97 -16.82
N TYR A 74 4.30 23.79 -15.68
CA TYR A 74 4.84 22.48 -15.29
C TYR A 74 3.72 21.44 -15.19
N LEU A 75 2.64 21.76 -14.45
CA LEU A 75 1.52 20.85 -14.28
C LEU A 75 0.79 20.54 -15.60
N LEU A 76 0.63 21.55 -16.47
CA LEU A 76 0.05 21.36 -17.81
C LEU A 76 0.92 20.42 -18.66
N LEU A 77 2.24 20.58 -18.63
CA LEU A 77 3.15 19.69 -19.36
C LEU A 77 3.01 18.24 -18.85
N GLN A 78 3.04 18.03 -17.54
CA GLN A 78 2.94 16.68 -16.96
C GLN A 78 1.59 16.03 -17.28
N SER A 79 0.49 16.77 -17.14
CA SER A 79 -0.84 16.27 -17.48
C SER A 79 -1.01 15.98 -18.97
N LEU A 80 -0.39 16.76 -19.86
CA LEU A 80 -0.33 16.44 -21.29
C LEU A 80 0.50 15.18 -21.58
N LEU A 81 1.68 15.03 -20.96
CA LEU A 81 2.51 13.83 -21.14
C LEU A 81 1.73 12.57 -20.77
N ILE A 82 0.97 12.61 -19.67
CA ILE A 82 0.14 11.48 -19.24
C ILE A 82 -1.05 11.28 -20.18
N LEU A 83 -1.73 12.35 -20.60
CA LEU A 83 -2.87 12.23 -21.51
C LEU A 83 -2.48 11.53 -22.84
N TRP A 84 -1.30 11.84 -23.37
CA TRP A 84 -0.86 11.34 -24.69
C TRP A 84 -0.06 10.04 -24.63
N LEU A 85 0.77 9.85 -23.61
CA LEU A 85 1.67 8.70 -23.49
C LEU A 85 1.31 7.76 -22.32
N GLY A 86 0.29 8.08 -21.51
CA GLY A 86 -0.10 7.30 -20.35
C GLY A 86 1.03 7.13 -19.33
N SER A 87 1.02 5.99 -18.63
CA SER A 87 2.09 5.58 -17.71
C SER A 87 3.44 5.33 -18.39
N ALA A 88 3.47 5.14 -19.73
CA ALA A 88 4.70 4.90 -20.49
C ALA A 88 5.56 6.17 -20.65
N SER A 89 4.98 7.37 -20.50
CA SER A 89 5.72 8.65 -20.48
C SER A 89 6.94 8.61 -19.55
N LEU A 90 6.79 7.95 -18.40
CA LEU A 90 7.79 7.87 -17.34
C LEU A 90 8.96 6.98 -17.72
N HIS A 91 8.71 5.88 -18.42
CA HIS A 91 9.75 4.96 -18.89
C HIS A 91 10.48 5.49 -20.13
N MET A 92 9.78 6.21 -21.02
CA MET A 92 10.37 6.71 -22.26
C MET A 92 11.28 7.93 -22.05
N LEU A 93 10.90 8.86 -21.17
CA LEU A 93 11.70 10.06 -20.88
C LEU A 93 12.73 9.83 -19.78
N GLY A 94 12.46 8.91 -18.85
CA GLY A 94 13.24 8.75 -17.62
C GLY A 94 13.18 9.99 -16.71
N GLU A 95 13.75 9.87 -15.51
CA GLU A 95 13.73 10.96 -14.50
C GLU A 95 14.48 12.21 -15.00
N ILE A 96 15.68 12.02 -15.55
CA ILE A 96 16.54 13.11 -16.03
C ILE A 96 15.95 13.76 -17.28
N GLY A 97 15.38 12.98 -18.20
CA GLY A 97 14.79 13.52 -19.43
C GLY A 97 13.52 14.30 -19.16
N ASN A 98 12.65 13.82 -18.26
CA ASN A 98 11.47 14.57 -17.84
C ASN A 98 11.86 15.88 -17.14
N MET A 99 12.85 15.84 -16.25
CA MET A 99 13.39 17.05 -15.59
C MET A 99 13.93 18.05 -16.61
N ALA A 100 14.77 17.61 -17.55
CA ALA A 100 15.37 18.48 -18.56
C ALA A 100 14.32 19.12 -19.49
N LEU A 101 13.33 18.33 -19.94
CA LEU A 101 12.22 18.82 -20.75
C LEU A 101 11.38 19.85 -19.98
N SER A 102 11.05 19.55 -18.73
CA SER A 102 10.29 20.45 -17.86
C SER A 102 11.01 21.79 -17.67
N ILE A 103 12.31 21.76 -17.36
CA ILE A 103 13.13 22.96 -17.24
C ILE A 103 13.15 23.74 -18.55
N ALA A 104 13.35 23.07 -19.69
CA ALA A 104 13.40 23.72 -20.99
C ALA A 104 12.08 24.43 -21.35
N VAL A 105 10.94 23.76 -21.11
CA VAL A 105 9.61 24.33 -21.35
C VAL A 105 9.34 25.51 -20.42
N MET A 106 9.66 25.39 -19.12
CA MET A 106 9.47 26.47 -18.16
C MET A 106 10.35 27.69 -18.47
N LEU A 107 11.61 27.47 -18.87
CA LEU A 107 12.50 28.54 -19.30
C LEU A 107 12.01 29.19 -20.61
N GLY A 108 11.54 28.39 -21.56
CA GLY A 108 10.95 28.87 -22.81
C GLY A 108 9.71 29.73 -22.56
N TRP A 109 8.83 29.29 -21.65
CA TRP A 109 7.68 30.07 -21.21
C TRP A 109 8.10 31.38 -20.55
N SER A 110 9.08 31.33 -19.63
CA SER A 110 9.60 32.53 -18.98
C SER A 110 10.15 33.54 -19.98
N PHE A 111 10.91 33.06 -20.95
CA PHE A 111 11.48 33.89 -22.00
C PHE A 111 10.40 34.49 -22.91
N GLY A 112 9.41 33.69 -23.33
CA GLY A 112 8.29 34.16 -24.15
C GLY A 112 7.45 35.23 -23.44
N LEU A 113 7.11 35.03 -22.17
CA LEU A 113 6.41 36.03 -21.37
C LEU A 113 7.23 37.32 -21.25
N GLN A 114 8.52 37.22 -20.93
CA GLN A 114 9.35 38.41 -20.76
C GLN A 114 9.56 39.15 -22.08
N MET A 115 9.80 38.46 -23.19
CA MET A 115 9.92 39.11 -24.49
C MET A 115 8.65 39.85 -24.89
N THR A 116 7.49 39.23 -24.75
CA THR A 116 6.21 39.81 -25.20
C THR A 116 5.75 40.97 -24.32
N LEU A 117 5.98 40.90 -23.00
CA LEU A 117 5.48 41.90 -22.06
C LEU A 117 6.42 43.10 -21.84
N PHE A 118 7.73 42.97 -22.09
CA PHE A 118 8.70 44.06 -21.89
C PHE A 118 9.03 44.88 -23.16
N GLN A 119 8.53 44.50 -24.33
CA GLN A 119 8.85 45.18 -25.61
C GLN A 119 8.20 46.57 -25.78
N GLY A 120 7.23 46.96 -24.94
CA GLY A 120 6.62 48.29 -24.95
C GLY A 120 7.12 49.14 -23.79
N GLY A 121 8.11 50.01 -24.02
CA GLY A 121 8.78 50.80 -23.00
C GLY A 121 7.82 51.61 -22.10
N GLN A 122 7.51 51.05 -20.93
CA GLN A 122 7.33 51.67 -19.62
C GLN A 122 6.96 50.57 -18.61
N ASN A 123 7.75 50.48 -17.53
CA ASN A 123 7.77 49.43 -16.51
C ASN A 123 6.46 49.28 -15.69
N ASN A 124 5.40 48.79 -16.31
CA ASN A 124 4.19 48.40 -15.59
C ASN A 124 4.29 46.95 -15.14
N VAL A 125 5.08 46.70 -14.10
CA VAL A 125 5.18 45.40 -13.43
C VAL A 125 3.78 44.86 -13.08
N HIS A 126 2.83 45.74 -12.75
CA HIS A 126 1.43 45.38 -12.53
C HIS A 126 0.76 44.71 -13.75
N ARG A 127 1.09 45.12 -14.99
CA ARG A 127 0.58 44.48 -16.20
C ARG A 127 1.16 43.08 -16.38
N LEU A 128 2.47 42.92 -16.13
CA LEU A 128 3.15 41.62 -16.14
C LEU A 128 2.49 40.65 -15.15
N LEU A 129 2.23 41.14 -13.93
CA LEU A 129 1.60 40.37 -12.87
C LEU A 129 0.15 39.99 -13.19
N LEU A 130 -0.65 40.93 -13.71
CA LEU A 130 -2.05 40.69 -14.03
C LEU A 130 -2.18 39.71 -15.20
N VAL A 131 -1.35 39.85 -16.23
CA VAL A 131 -1.32 38.90 -17.36
C VAL A 131 -0.81 37.54 -16.90
N GLY A 132 0.23 37.48 -16.08
CA GLY A 132 0.73 36.23 -15.50
C GLY A 132 -0.34 35.50 -14.69
N LEU A 133 -1.07 36.21 -13.82
CA LEU A 133 -2.15 35.64 -13.02
C LEU A 133 -3.30 35.13 -13.90
N VAL A 134 -3.76 35.90 -14.88
CA VAL A 134 -4.83 35.47 -15.80
C VAL A 134 -4.41 34.25 -16.60
N LEU A 135 -3.19 34.23 -17.13
CA LEU A 135 -2.66 33.06 -17.85
C LEU A 135 -2.54 31.85 -16.92
N THR A 136 -2.09 32.04 -15.68
CA THR A 136 -2.03 30.98 -14.66
C THR A 136 -3.41 30.36 -14.45
N LEU A 137 -4.45 31.19 -14.27
CA LEU A 137 -5.81 30.72 -14.08
C LEU A 137 -6.33 29.94 -15.30
N ILE A 138 -6.08 30.44 -16.51
CA ILE A 138 -6.49 29.76 -17.76
C ILE A 138 -5.78 28.41 -17.89
N ILE A 139 -4.46 28.37 -17.70
CA ILE A 139 -3.66 27.14 -17.78
C ILE A 139 -4.12 26.15 -16.72
N ALA A 140 -4.36 26.60 -15.49
CA ALA A 140 -4.85 25.75 -14.41
C ALA A 140 -6.23 25.14 -14.74
N SER A 141 -7.17 25.92 -15.29
CA SER A 141 -8.47 25.39 -15.71
C SER A 141 -8.37 24.36 -16.84
N VAL A 142 -7.49 24.60 -17.82
CA VAL A 142 -7.22 23.62 -18.90
C VAL A 142 -6.58 22.35 -18.33
N THR A 143 -5.64 22.50 -17.40
CA THR A 143 -4.98 21.39 -16.70
C THR A 143 -6.00 20.54 -15.95
N GLN A 144 -6.88 21.15 -15.16
CA GLN A 144 -7.95 20.45 -14.45
C GLN A 144 -8.91 19.70 -15.39
N PHE A 145 -9.23 20.30 -16.54
CA PHE A 145 -10.05 19.61 -17.54
C PHE A 145 -9.35 18.38 -18.13
N ILE A 146 -8.04 18.49 -18.41
CA ILE A 146 -7.24 17.35 -18.88
C ILE A 146 -7.20 16.26 -17.80
N GLU A 147 -6.97 16.62 -16.54
CA GLU A 147 -6.96 15.69 -15.41
C GLU A 147 -8.28 14.94 -15.25
N LEU A 148 -9.42 15.60 -15.49
CA LEU A 148 -10.75 14.96 -15.48
C LEU A 148 -10.98 13.99 -16.64
N ARG A 149 -10.20 14.07 -17.72
CA ARG A 149 -10.28 13.17 -18.88
C ARG A 149 -9.35 11.96 -18.75
N ILE A 150 -8.35 12.04 -17.88
CA ILE A 150 -7.46 10.93 -17.54
C ILE A 150 -8.23 9.93 -16.68
N SER A 151 -7.97 8.64 -16.85
CA SER A 151 -8.62 7.62 -16.02
C SER A 151 -8.27 7.84 -14.54
N PRO A 152 -9.20 7.62 -13.59
CA PRO A 152 -8.90 7.77 -12.16
C PRO A 152 -7.69 6.94 -11.71
N GLY A 153 -7.46 5.78 -12.35
CA GLY A 153 -6.30 4.92 -12.10
C GLY A 153 -4.98 5.54 -12.55
N GLU A 154 -4.89 6.11 -13.75
CA GLU A 154 -3.65 6.74 -14.25
C GLU A 154 -3.32 8.06 -13.53
N PHE A 155 -4.35 8.83 -13.15
CA PHE A 155 -4.16 10.03 -12.34
C PHE A 155 -3.75 9.69 -10.90
N ALA A 156 -4.35 8.64 -10.31
CA ALA A 156 -3.91 8.11 -9.02
C ALA A 156 -2.47 7.61 -9.10
N ILE A 157 -2.07 6.95 -10.19
CA ILE A 157 -0.69 6.55 -10.45
C ILE A 157 0.24 7.78 -10.45
N TYR A 158 -0.10 8.86 -11.17
CA TYR A 158 0.66 10.11 -11.18
C TYR A 158 0.80 10.74 -9.78
N GLN A 159 -0.29 10.83 -9.01
CA GLN A 159 -0.23 11.33 -7.63
C GLN A 159 0.51 10.36 -6.69
N SER A 160 0.41 9.05 -6.94
CA SER A 160 1.05 7.99 -6.15
C SER A 160 2.55 7.85 -6.41
N PHE A 161 3.11 8.47 -7.46
CA PHE A 161 4.57 8.57 -7.54
C PHE A 161 5.15 9.45 -6.42
N ALA A 162 4.34 10.31 -5.79
CA ALA A 162 4.72 10.94 -4.52
C ALA A 162 4.51 10.03 -3.29
N VAL A 163 3.70 8.96 -3.42
CA VAL A 163 3.27 8.07 -2.32
C VAL A 163 3.11 6.62 -2.81
N LEU A 164 4.09 5.75 -2.55
CA LEU A 164 3.99 4.31 -2.83
C LEU A 164 2.72 3.73 -2.18
N TYR A 165 1.81 3.18 -2.98
CA TYR A 165 0.66 2.44 -2.51
C TYR A 165 0.71 1.01 -3.06
N PHE A 166 0.47 0.05 -2.17
CA PHE A 166 0.47 -1.37 -2.47
C PHE A 166 -0.96 -1.88 -2.31
N GLU A 167 -1.49 -2.54 -3.34
CA GLU A 167 -2.87 -3.01 -3.34
C GLU A 167 -2.91 -4.52 -3.41
N VAL A 168 -3.79 -5.11 -2.61
CA VAL A 168 -4.15 -6.52 -2.72
C VAL A 168 -5.66 -6.59 -2.75
N ASP A 169 -6.21 -7.34 -3.71
CA ASP A 169 -7.64 -7.54 -3.79
C ASP A 169 -8.09 -8.51 -2.69
N TYR A 170 -8.59 -7.94 -1.59
CA TYR A 170 -9.24 -8.71 -0.53
C TYR A 170 -10.72 -8.97 -0.79
N ARG A 171 -11.34 -8.36 -1.81
CA ARG A 171 -12.72 -8.74 -2.19
C ARG A 171 -12.72 -10.15 -2.75
N ASP A 172 -11.69 -10.48 -3.54
CA ASP A 172 -11.44 -11.83 -4.01
C ASP A 172 -9.94 -12.14 -4.05
N SER A 173 -9.40 -12.61 -2.94
CA SER A 173 -7.98 -13.03 -2.84
C SER A 173 -7.74 -14.43 -3.42
N SER A 174 -8.72 -15.03 -4.09
CA SER A 174 -8.65 -16.41 -4.60
C SER A 174 -7.61 -16.61 -5.71
N LYS A 175 -7.13 -15.52 -6.31
CA LYS A 175 -6.13 -15.52 -7.39
C LYS A 175 -5.21 -14.32 -7.28
N GLY A 176 -3.91 -14.57 -7.38
CA GLY A 176 -2.90 -13.52 -7.56
C GLY A 176 -2.53 -12.80 -6.27
N HIS A 177 -2.90 -13.32 -5.09
CA HIS A 177 -2.55 -12.72 -3.81
C HIS A 177 -1.05 -12.77 -3.58
N LEU A 178 -0.43 -13.96 -3.70
CA LEU A 178 1.02 -14.08 -3.53
C LEU A 178 1.77 -13.43 -4.70
N ALA A 179 1.18 -13.41 -5.91
CA ALA A 179 1.75 -12.69 -7.05
C ALA A 179 1.85 -11.19 -6.77
N ALA A 180 0.76 -10.56 -6.28
CA ALA A 180 0.77 -9.15 -5.89
C ALA A 180 1.83 -8.87 -4.80
N VAL A 181 1.97 -9.77 -3.82
CA VAL A 181 3.01 -9.64 -2.79
C VAL A 181 4.42 -9.71 -3.38
N ARG A 182 4.68 -10.60 -4.36
CA ARG A 182 5.97 -10.64 -5.08
C ARG A 182 6.21 -9.33 -5.85
N ASP A 183 5.20 -8.82 -6.55
CA ASP A 183 5.28 -7.55 -7.27
C ASP A 183 5.59 -6.38 -6.32
N HIS A 184 5.02 -6.41 -5.11
CA HIS A 184 5.34 -5.44 -4.06
C HIS A 184 6.81 -5.53 -3.62
N PHE A 185 7.33 -6.74 -3.41
CA PHE A 185 8.75 -6.95 -3.12
C PHE A 185 9.64 -6.39 -4.24
N GLU A 186 9.35 -6.71 -5.51
CA GLU A 186 10.14 -6.22 -6.64
C GLU A 186 10.11 -4.69 -6.74
N THR A 187 8.93 -4.10 -6.57
CA THR A 187 8.74 -2.65 -6.60
C THR A 187 9.52 -2.00 -5.47
N LEU A 188 9.41 -2.52 -4.24
CA LEU A 188 10.19 -2.06 -3.10
C LEU A 188 11.69 -2.20 -3.35
N GLY A 189 12.13 -3.32 -3.92
CA GLY A 189 13.52 -3.57 -4.31
C GLY A 189 14.05 -2.48 -5.24
N LYS A 190 13.34 -2.19 -6.33
CA LYS A 190 13.70 -1.15 -7.31
C LYS A 190 13.70 0.25 -6.69
N VAL A 191 12.67 0.58 -5.93
CA VAL A 191 12.52 1.91 -5.29
C VAL A 191 13.63 2.18 -4.29
N PHE A 192 14.03 1.14 -3.55
CA PHE A 192 15.00 1.27 -2.47
C PHE A 192 16.43 0.90 -2.87
N ASP A 193 16.68 0.48 -4.11
CA ASP A 193 17.98 -0.01 -4.60
C ASP A 193 18.47 -1.21 -3.75
N LYS A 194 17.55 -2.18 -3.59
CA LYS A 194 17.63 -3.36 -2.72
C LYS A 194 17.03 -4.59 -3.38
N GLU A 195 17.25 -4.76 -4.68
CA GLU A 195 16.72 -5.86 -5.49
C GLU A 195 17.17 -7.23 -4.98
N ASP A 196 18.41 -7.36 -4.46
CA ASP A 196 18.88 -8.63 -3.89
C ASP A 196 18.16 -8.97 -2.57
N VAL A 197 17.82 -7.97 -1.76
CA VAL A 197 17.03 -8.18 -0.53
C VAL A 197 15.59 -8.54 -0.88
N ALA A 198 15.01 -7.87 -1.88
CA ALA A 198 13.69 -8.21 -2.40
C ALA A 198 13.65 -9.65 -2.96
N ARG A 199 14.66 -10.04 -3.74
CA ARG A 199 14.80 -11.40 -4.29
C ARG A 199 14.90 -12.44 -3.18
N ALA A 200 15.72 -12.21 -2.17
CA ALA A 200 15.83 -13.11 -1.01
C ALA A 200 14.49 -13.24 -0.25
N GLY A 201 13.75 -12.14 -0.10
CA GLY A 201 12.42 -12.17 0.52
C GLY A 201 11.37 -12.94 -0.30
N ILE A 202 11.43 -12.83 -1.63
CA ILE A 202 10.58 -13.63 -2.55
C ILE A 202 10.95 -15.11 -2.46
N GLU A 203 12.24 -15.44 -2.49
CA GLU A 203 12.73 -16.82 -2.36
C GLU A 203 12.33 -17.44 -1.02
N GLU A 204 12.39 -16.68 0.09
CA GLU A 204 11.93 -17.12 1.39
C GLU A 204 10.42 -17.38 1.39
N LEU A 205 9.61 -16.47 0.83
CA LEU A 205 8.17 -16.64 0.70
C LEU A 205 7.82 -17.90 -0.12
N ASP A 206 8.44 -18.06 -1.29
CA ASP A 206 8.22 -19.21 -2.18
C ASP A 206 8.65 -20.53 -1.52
N GLY A 207 9.74 -20.50 -0.75
CA GLY A 207 10.19 -21.62 0.07
C GLY A 207 9.18 -22.02 1.14
N GLN A 208 8.62 -21.05 1.88
CA GLN A 208 7.59 -21.30 2.90
C GLN A 208 6.31 -21.86 2.29
N VAL A 209 5.85 -21.31 1.16
CA VAL A 209 4.66 -21.78 0.43
C VAL A 209 4.87 -23.21 -0.08
N SER A 210 6.05 -23.51 -0.64
CA SER A 210 6.37 -24.84 -1.16
C SER A 210 6.47 -25.88 -0.03
N ALA A 211 7.10 -25.51 1.08
CA ALA A 211 7.21 -26.38 2.26
C ALA A 211 5.83 -26.69 2.86
N LEU A 212 4.98 -25.67 3.01
CA LEU A 212 3.62 -25.83 3.54
C LEU A 212 2.76 -26.72 2.62
N ASN A 213 2.78 -26.47 1.31
CA ASN A 213 2.07 -27.30 0.34
C ASN A 213 2.57 -28.76 0.36
N ALA A 214 3.88 -28.98 0.49
CA ALA A 214 4.45 -30.32 0.60
C ALA A 214 4.02 -31.03 1.88
N GLN A 215 3.98 -30.33 3.01
CA GLN A 215 3.52 -30.84 4.30
C GLN A 215 2.05 -31.28 4.24
N MET A 216 1.20 -30.50 3.56
CA MET A 216 -0.22 -30.81 3.41
C MET A 216 -0.52 -31.78 2.25
N SER A 217 0.51 -32.24 1.52
CA SER A 217 0.36 -33.13 0.38
C SER A 217 -0.20 -34.48 0.82
N GLY A 218 -1.32 -34.90 0.21
CA GLY A 218 -2.02 -36.14 0.55
C GLY A 218 -2.98 -36.04 1.74
N CYS A 219 -3.04 -34.91 2.45
CA CYS A 219 -4.02 -34.68 3.51
C CYS A 219 -5.42 -34.45 2.92
N SER A 220 -6.44 -35.13 3.44
CA SER A 220 -7.85 -34.94 3.02
C SER A 220 -8.64 -34.00 3.92
N ASP A 221 -8.04 -33.55 5.02
CA ASP A 221 -8.67 -32.72 6.05
C ASP A 221 -9.25 -31.43 5.47
N LYS A 222 -10.49 -31.15 5.84
CA LYS A 222 -11.23 -29.96 5.42
C LYS A 222 -11.27 -28.93 6.54
N ALA A 223 -10.87 -27.71 6.23
CA ALA A 223 -10.83 -26.60 7.17
C ALA A 223 -11.97 -25.59 6.93
N LEU A 224 -12.49 -25.03 8.01
CA LEU A 224 -13.42 -23.90 8.00
C LEU A 224 -12.71 -22.64 8.54
N ILE A 225 -12.76 -21.53 7.80
CA ILE A 225 -12.25 -20.23 8.29
C ILE A 225 -13.43 -19.41 8.81
N LEU A 226 -13.37 -19.07 10.10
CA LEU A 226 -14.38 -18.30 10.81
C LEU A 226 -13.81 -16.98 11.30
N LEU A 227 -14.52 -15.88 11.03
CA LEU A 227 -14.30 -14.60 11.70
C LEU A 227 -15.31 -14.48 12.84
N HIS A 228 -14.80 -14.36 14.05
CA HIS A 228 -15.60 -14.03 15.23
C HIS A 228 -15.71 -12.52 15.38
N ASN A 229 -16.93 -12.02 15.57
CA ASN A 229 -17.20 -10.61 15.83
C ASN A 229 -18.36 -10.45 16.82
N ASN A 230 -18.04 -10.14 18.07
CA ASN A 230 -18.98 -9.88 19.16
C ASN A 230 -20.06 -10.97 19.32
N GLY A 231 -19.64 -12.24 19.36
CA GLY A 231 -20.51 -13.41 19.53
C GLY A 231 -21.11 -13.95 18.24
N ALA A 232 -20.95 -13.27 17.10
CA ALA A 232 -21.38 -13.76 15.80
C ALA A 232 -20.21 -14.35 15.00
N PHE A 233 -20.49 -15.37 14.18
CA PHE A 233 -19.53 -15.96 13.26
C PHE A 233 -19.87 -15.65 11.81
N SER A 234 -18.86 -15.30 11.03
CA SER A 234 -18.90 -15.29 9.57
C SER A 234 -17.94 -16.32 9.02
N SER A 235 -18.37 -17.11 8.03
CA SER A 235 -17.54 -18.09 7.34
C SER A 235 -17.05 -17.57 6.00
N PHE A 236 -15.85 -17.99 5.59
CA PHE A 236 -15.20 -17.54 4.37
C PHE A 236 -14.94 -18.72 3.42
N GLY A 237 -15.31 -18.52 2.15
CA GLY A 237 -15.13 -19.50 1.08
C GLY A 237 -13.88 -19.23 0.23
N GLN A 238 -13.75 -20.00 -0.86
CA GLN A 238 -12.64 -19.88 -1.80
C GLN A 238 -12.58 -18.52 -2.49
N GLN A 239 -13.73 -17.90 -2.75
CA GLN A 239 -13.82 -16.54 -3.31
C GLN A 239 -14.14 -15.55 -2.18
N SER A 240 -13.09 -15.10 -1.51
CA SER A 240 -13.18 -14.25 -0.32
C SER A 240 -11.85 -13.55 -0.03
N ARG A 241 -11.81 -12.75 1.04
CA ARG A 241 -10.57 -12.17 1.58
C ARG A 241 -9.52 -13.18 2.09
N TYR A 242 -9.91 -14.45 2.26
CA TYR A 242 -9.02 -15.55 2.64
C TYR A 242 -8.93 -16.62 1.54
N GLY A 243 -9.40 -16.32 0.33
CA GLY A 243 -9.35 -17.21 -0.82
C GLY A 243 -7.95 -17.76 -1.12
N PHE A 244 -6.90 -16.96 -0.91
CA PHE A 244 -5.52 -17.40 -1.12
C PHE A 244 -5.11 -18.55 -0.20
N VAL A 245 -5.68 -18.65 1.00
CA VAL A 245 -5.42 -19.76 1.93
C VAL A 245 -5.88 -21.09 1.31
N PHE A 246 -6.99 -21.07 0.58
CA PHE A 246 -7.49 -22.27 -0.09
C PHE A 246 -6.80 -22.53 -1.43
N ASN A 247 -6.65 -21.50 -2.25
CA ASN A 247 -6.26 -21.66 -3.65
C ASN A 247 -4.75 -21.60 -3.90
N GLU A 248 -4.00 -20.84 -3.09
CA GLU A 248 -2.55 -20.65 -3.26
C GLU A 248 -1.76 -21.39 -2.18
N LEU A 249 -2.27 -21.50 -0.96
CA LEU A 249 -1.65 -22.24 0.13
C LEU A 249 -2.12 -23.71 0.25
N GLY A 250 -3.17 -24.13 -0.47
CA GLY A 250 -3.55 -25.54 -0.59
C GLY A 250 -4.47 -26.11 0.50
N VAL A 251 -4.99 -25.27 1.41
CA VAL A 251 -5.97 -25.70 2.43
C VAL A 251 -7.28 -26.10 1.75
N LYS A 252 -7.88 -27.23 2.16
CA LYS A 252 -9.15 -27.69 1.58
C LYS A 252 -10.34 -27.09 2.34
N PRO A 253 -11.34 -26.48 1.68
CA PRO A 253 -12.49 -25.90 2.37
C PRO A 253 -13.47 -26.96 2.89
N ALA A 254 -14.01 -26.74 4.08
CA ALA A 254 -15.12 -27.50 4.64
C ALA A 254 -16.46 -26.91 4.19
N GLY A 255 -17.11 -27.60 3.25
CA GLY A 255 -18.40 -27.21 2.69
C GLY A 255 -18.28 -26.39 1.40
N ALA A 256 -19.39 -26.30 0.67
CA ALA A 256 -19.48 -25.50 -0.55
C ALA A 256 -19.92 -24.08 -0.20
N ILE A 257 -18.97 -23.25 0.24
CA ILE A 257 -19.20 -21.82 0.46
C ILE A 257 -18.74 -21.08 -0.81
N GLY A 258 -19.69 -20.44 -1.49
CA GLY A 258 -19.45 -19.70 -2.73
C GLY A 258 -18.76 -18.36 -2.50
N GLU A 259 -19.13 -17.34 -3.27
CA GLU A 259 -18.60 -15.98 -3.13
C GLU A 259 -19.06 -15.34 -1.82
N THR A 260 -18.10 -14.98 -0.97
CA THR A 260 -18.37 -14.39 0.36
C THR A 260 -17.72 -13.01 0.55
N GLY A 261 -16.84 -12.60 -0.36
CA GLY A 261 -16.29 -11.26 -0.41
C GLY A 261 -15.47 -10.89 0.84
N LEU A 262 -15.59 -9.61 1.23
CA LEU A 262 -14.81 -9.02 2.34
C LEU A 262 -15.29 -9.41 3.74
N HIS A 263 -16.58 -9.70 3.92
CA HIS A 263 -17.19 -9.83 5.24
C HIS A 263 -17.59 -11.27 5.61
N GLY A 264 -17.45 -12.20 4.67
CA GLY A 264 -17.88 -13.57 4.89
C GLY A 264 -19.40 -13.70 4.81
N GLN A 265 -19.89 -14.93 4.88
CA GLN A 265 -21.29 -15.24 5.07
C GLN A 265 -21.56 -15.46 6.56
N PRO A 266 -22.51 -14.75 7.19
CA PRO A 266 -22.93 -15.05 8.56
C PRO A 266 -23.39 -16.51 8.70
N VAL A 267 -22.90 -17.20 9.72
CA VAL A 267 -23.20 -18.62 9.98
C VAL A 267 -23.55 -18.85 11.45
N THR A 268 -24.27 -19.94 11.71
CA THR A 268 -24.65 -20.38 13.05
C THR A 268 -23.87 -21.63 13.47
N SER A 269 -23.91 -22.00 14.75
CA SER A 269 -23.28 -23.23 15.25
C SER A 269 -23.86 -24.48 14.59
N GLU A 270 -25.13 -24.48 14.17
CA GLU A 270 -25.76 -25.59 13.41
C GLU A 270 -25.12 -25.74 12.03
N PHE A 271 -24.80 -24.64 11.35
CA PHE A 271 -24.08 -24.68 10.08
C PHE A 271 -22.69 -25.29 10.28
N ILE A 272 -21.96 -24.84 11.31
CA ILE A 272 -20.61 -25.33 11.60
C ILE A 272 -20.64 -26.84 11.91
N GLN A 273 -21.59 -27.28 12.74
CA GLN A 273 -21.81 -28.70 13.03
C GLN A 273 -22.15 -29.51 11.77
N LYS A 274 -23.05 -29.01 10.92
CA LYS A 274 -23.47 -29.70 9.70
C LYS A 274 -22.34 -29.83 8.69
N SER A 275 -21.49 -28.81 8.59
CA SER A 275 -20.29 -28.82 7.74
C SER A 275 -19.23 -29.79 8.28
N ASN A 276 -19.24 -30.06 9.59
CA ASN A 276 -18.38 -30.98 10.33
C ASN A 276 -16.91 -30.96 9.87
N PRO A 277 -16.23 -29.79 9.98
CA PRO A 277 -14.86 -29.64 9.52
C PRO A 277 -13.88 -30.46 10.36
N ASP A 278 -12.76 -30.85 9.74
CA ASP A 278 -11.64 -31.51 10.41
C ASP A 278 -10.74 -30.46 11.11
N LEU A 279 -10.70 -29.21 10.62
CA LEU A 279 -10.06 -28.06 11.28
C LEU A 279 -10.94 -26.81 11.28
N ILE A 280 -10.81 -25.96 12.30
CA ILE A 280 -11.41 -24.63 12.30
C ILE A 280 -10.32 -23.59 12.60
N PHE A 281 -10.15 -22.61 11.72
CA PHE A 281 -9.36 -21.42 12.00
C PHE A 281 -10.29 -20.29 12.47
N VAL A 282 -10.11 -19.82 13.69
CA VAL A 282 -10.93 -18.75 14.30
C VAL A 282 -10.12 -17.46 14.38
N ILE A 283 -10.58 -16.45 13.66
CA ILE A 283 -9.98 -15.11 13.63
C ILE A 283 -10.86 -14.20 14.50
N ASP A 284 -10.36 -13.74 15.65
CA ASP A 284 -11.11 -12.85 16.54
C ASP A 284 -10.96 -11.38 16.14
N ARG A 285 -11.91 -10.88 15.34
CA ARG A 285 -11.96 -9.45 14.99
C ARG A 285 -12.13 -8.57 16.22
N THR A 286 -12.89 -9.04 17.22
CA THR A 286 -13.20 -8.25 18.41
C THR A 286 -11.94 -8.01 19.24
N ALA A 287 -11.04 -8.99 19.33
CA ALA A 287 -9.73 -8.81 19.96
C ALA A 287 -8.96 -7.62 19.39
N VAL A 288 -8.86 -7.54 18.05
CA VAL A 288 -8.17 -6.45 17.35
C VAL A 288 -8.88 -5.11 17.55
N MET A 289 -10.21 -5.08 17.40
CA MET A 289 -10.99 -3.84 17.45
C MET A 289 -11.07 -3.23 18.85
N GLU A 290 -11.10 -4.07 19.88
CA GLU A 290 -11.27 -3.64 21.28
C GLU A 290 -9.95 -3.65 22.07
N GLY A 291 -8.84 -4.11 21.47
CA GLY A 291 -7.55 -4.22 22.14
C GLY A 291 -7.57 -5.19 23.33
N ARG A 292 -8.36 -6.26 23.22
CA ARG A 292 -8.54 -7.27 24.28
C ARG A 292 -7.82 -8.58 23.90
N PRO A 293 -7.57 -9.48 24.85
CA PRO A 293 -7.00 -10.80 24.55
C PRO A 293 -7.83 -11.58 23.54
N THR A 294 -7.16 -12.38 22.71
CA THR A 294 -7.80 -13.30 21.76
C THR A 294 -8.73 -14.26 22.48
N LEU A 295 -9.88 -14.50 21.86
CA LEU A 295 -10.87 -15.49 22.29
C LEU A 295 -10.24 -16.85 22.60
N THR A 296 -10.71 -17.52 23.64
CA THR A 296 -10.35 -18.90 23.97
C THR A 296 -11.48 -19.86 23.62
N ARG A 297 -11.12 -21.14 23.56
CA ARG A 297 -12.04 -22.24 23.30
C ARG A 297 -13.27 -22.23 24.21
N ASP A 298 -13.08 -22.11 25.52
CA ASP A 298 -14.17 -22.14 26.50
C ASP A 298 -15.19 -21.01 26.30
N GLN A 299 -14.78 -19.89 25.74
CA GLN A 299 -15.66 -18.73 25.53
C GLN A 299 -16.65 -18.93 24.39
N ILE A 300 -16.41 -19.86 23.47
CA ILE A 300 -17.32 -20.19 22.36
C ILE A 300 -17.96 -21.57 22.50
N ALA A 301 -17.60 -22.32 23.54
CA ALA A 301 -18.06 -23.67 23.77
C ALA A 301 -19.59 -23.76 23.80
N ASN A 302 -20.13 -24.68 23.02
CA ASN A 302 -21.54 -25.04 23.03
C ASN A 302 -21.70 -26.46 22.47
N PRO A 303 -22.81 -27.16 22.76
CA PRO A 303 -23.00 -28.56 22.38
C PRO A 303 -22.89 -28.85 20.87
N LEU A 304 -23.16 -27.87 20.01
CA LEU A 304 -23.09 -28.04 18.56
C LEU A 304 -21.64 -27.97 18.06
N LEU A 305 -20.83 -27.04 18.59
CA LEU A 305 -19.41 -26.98 18.28
C LEU A 305 -18.64 -28.16 18.89
N GLU A 306 -18.98 -28.55 20.13
CA GLU A 306 -18.41 -29.71 20.81
C GLU A 306 -18.62 -31.04 20.06
N ALA A 307 -19.67 -31.12 19.25
CA ALA A 307 -19.98 -32.27 18.41
C ALA A 307 -19.18 -32.33 17.09
N THR A 308 -18.41 -31.30 16.74
CA THR A 308 -17.59 -31.30 15.52
C THR A 308 -16.32 -32.12 15.69
N LYS A 309 -15.80 -32.69 14.59
CA LYS A 309 -14.48 -33.35 14.58
C LYS A 309 -13.37 -32.41 15.03
N ALA A 310 -13.33 -31.20 14.46
CA ALA A 310 -12.34 -30.20 14.82
C ALA A 310 -12.32 -29.91 16.32
N TRP A 311 -13.46 -29.92 17.01
CA TRP A 311 -13.48 -29.80 18.46
C TRP A 311 -12.97 -31.07 19.13
N GLN A 312 -13.52 -32.24 18.79
CA GLN A 312 -13.13 -33.50 19.44
C GLN A 312 -11.63 -33.81 19.34
N ASP A 313 -11.01 -33.42 18.22
CA ASP A 313 -9.60 -33.66 17.92
C ASP A 313 -8.67 -32.53 18.37
N ASP A 314 -9.18 -31.52 19.10
CA ASP A 314 -8.43 -30.33 19.54
C ASP A 314 -7.87 -29.43 18.41
N ARG A 315 -8.58 -29.38 17.28
CA ARG A 315 -8.20 -28.68 16.03
C ARG A 315 -9.03 -27.42 15.76
N VAL A 316 -9.43 -26.73 16.83
CA VAL A 316 -9.97 -25.37 16.78
C VAL A 316 -8.84 -24.40 17.08
N ILE A 317 -8.28 -23.82 16.02
CA ILE A 317 -7.07 -23.01 16.05
C ILE A 317 -7.46 -21.54 16.13
N PHE A 318 -7.19 -20.92 17.27
CA PHE A 318 -7.29 -19.47 17.45
C PHE A 318 -6.00 -18.84 16.94
N VAL A 319 -6.06 -18.24 15.77
CA VAL A 319 -4.91 -17.67 15.06
C VAL A 319 -4.59 -16.25 15.55
N ASP A 320 -3.40 -15.74 15.24
CA ASP A 320 -3.03 -14.34 15.46
C ASP A 320 -3.97 -13.42 14.66
N PRO A 321 -4.86 -12.68 15.33
CA PRO A 321 -5.87 -11.92 14.62
C PRO A 321 -5.28 -10.66 13.97
N GLU A 322 -4.12 -10.15 14.39
CA GLU A 322 -3.47 -9.01 13.72
C GLU A 322 -2.87 -9.41 12.38
N ALA A 323 -2.22 -10.59 12.33
CA ALA A 323 -1.69 -11.16 11.11
C ALA A 323 -2.81 -11.47 10.11
N TRP A 324 -3.87 -12.16 10.56
CA TRP A 324 -4.96 -12.59 9.67
C TRP A 324 -5.95 -11.48 9.31
N TYR A 325 -6.31 -10.60 10.25
CA TYR A 325 -7.35 -9.59 10.01
C TYR A 325 -6.80 -8.27 9.48
N THR A 326 -5.66 -7.81 9.99
CA THR A 326 -5.16 -6.45 9.73
C THR A 326 -4.10 -6.40 8.63
N THR A 327 -3.18 -7.37 8.60
CA THR A 327 -1.93 -7.27 7.82
C THR A 327 -1.67 -8.47 6.91
N ALA A 328 -2.70 -9.20 6.47
CA ALA A 328 -2.60 -10.50 5.81
C ALA A 328 -1.77 -10.57 4.50
N ALA A 329 -1.32 -9.45 3.93
CA ALA A 329 -0.45 -9.39 2.75
C ALA A 329 0.99 -8.96 3.08
N GLY A 330 1.30 -8.68 4.36
CA GLY A 330 2.64 -8.39 4.82
C GLY A 330 3.47 -9.67 4.90
N PRO A 331 4.79 -9.64 4.62
CA PRO A 331 5.61 -10.85 4.62
C PRO A 331 5.72 -11.50 6.01
N THR A 332 5.80 -10.69 7.07
CA THR A 332 5.77 -11.20 8.45
C THR A 332 4.44 -11.89 8.74
N SER A 333 3.32 -11.28 8.35
CA SER A 333 1.98 -11.80 8.59
C SER A 333 1.74 -13.08 7.80
N LEU A 334 2.13 -13.13 6.51
CA LEU A 334 2.08 -14.36 5.71
C LEU A 334 2.93 -15.48 6.31
N SER A 335 4.11 -15.16 6.86
CA SER A 335 4.94 -16.15 7.56
C SER A 335 4.26 -16.67 8.84
N ILE A 336 3.61 -15.80 9.62
CA ILE A 336 2.81 -16.20 10.79
C ILE A 336 1.66 -17.12 10.34
N MET A 337 0.88 -16.69 9.35
CA MET A 337 -0.24 -17.47 8.81
C MET A 337 0.21 -18.85 8.34
N MET A 338 1.28 -18.95 7.54
CA MET A 338 1.78 -20.23 7.05
C MET A 338 2.29 -21.15 8.18
N LYS A 339 2.92 -20.58 9.22
CA LYS A 339 3.34 -21.35 10.41
C LYS A 339 2.16 -21.86 11.21
N GLU A 340 1.12 -21.05 11.41
CA GLU A 340 -0.09 -21.46 12.14
C GLU A 340 -0.88 -22.52 11.36
N ILE A 341 -0.97 -22.37 10.02
CA ILE A 341 -1.54 -23.41 9.16
C ILE A 341 -0.69 -24.68 9.28
N GLY A 342 0.62 -24.60 9.09
CA GLY A 342 1.51 -25.76 9.20
C GLY A 342 1.40 -26.47 10.55
N ALA A 343 1.42 -25.73 11.66
CA ALA A 343 1.26 -26.30 13.00
C ALA A 343 -0.09 -27.04 13.18
N ALA A 344 -1.16 -26.56 12.54
CA ALA A 344 -2.47 -27.22 12.57
C ALA A 344 -2.50 -28.56 11.79
N TYR A 345 -1.59 -28.73 10.82
CA TYR A 345 -1.40 -29.96 10.05
C TYR A 345 -0.32 -30.90 10.62
N ASP A 346 0.50 -30.43 11.57
CA ASP A 346 1.41 -31.28 12.37
C ASP A 346 0.75 -31.89 13.61
N HIS A 347 -0.48 -31.45 13.95
CA HIS A 347 -1.19 -31.92 15.13
C HIS A 347 -1.49 -33.43 15.07
N VAL A 348 -1.52 -34.10 16.23
CA VAL A 348 -1.84 -35.54 16.31
C VAL A 348 -3.25 -35.78 15.78
N GLY A 349 -3.39 -36.60 14.74
CA GLY A 349 -4.66 -36.85 14.05
C GLY A 349 -4.87 -36.02 12.77
N ALA A 350 -3.98 -35.09 12.46
CA ALA A 350 -3.94 -34.44 11.15
C ALA A 350 -3.57 -35.43 10.04
N CYS A 351 -4.18 -35.26 8.87
CA CYS A 351 -3.93 -36.08 7.68
C CYS A 351 -4.19 -37.58 7.89
N SER A 352 -5.03 -37.94 8.87
CA SER A 352 -5.39 -39.32 9.14
C SER A 352 -6.12 -39.93 7.94
N GLN A 353 -5.50 -40.92 7.29
CA GLN A 353 -6.07 -41.63 6.16
C GLN A 353 -7.39 -42.30 6.55
N THR A 354 -8.45 -42.04 5.78
CA THR A 354 -9.50 -43.04 5.54
C THR A 354 -9.88 -43.02 4.08
N ASP A 355 -9.37 -44.01 3.34
CA ASP A 355 -10.20 -44.83 2.44
C ASP A 355 -9.63 -46.26 2.43
N GLY A 356 -9.79 -46.93 3.57
CA GLY A 356 -9.65 -48.37 3.70
C GLY A 356 -10.79 -49.12 3.02
N ASN A 357 -10.93 -48.98 1.71
CA ASN A 357 -11.87 -49.77 0.90
C ASN A 357 -11.28 -50.30 -0.42
N ALA A 358 -10.01 -50.73 -0.37
CA ALA A 358 -9.47 -51.72 -1.30
C ALA A 358 -9.37 -53.06 -0.56
N LYS A 359 -10.48 -53.80 -0.48
CA LYS A 359 -10.46 -55.25 -0.25
C LYS A 359 -10.77 -55.94 -1.57
N PHE A 360 -9.78 -56.72 -2.02
CA PHE A 360 -9.76 -57.85 -2.96
C PHE A 360 -10.81 -57.93 -4.07
#